data_AF-A0AA35XLJ8-F1
#
_entry.id   AF-A0AA35XLJ8-F1
#
_cell.length_a   1.000
_cell.length_b   1.000
_cell.length_c   1.000
_cell.angle_alpha   90.00
_cell.angle_beta   90.00
_cell.angle_gamma   90.00
#
_symmetry.space_group_name_H-M   'P 1'
#
loop_
_entity.id
_entity.type
_entity.pdbx_description
1 polymer ?
#
loop_
_entity_poly.entity_id
_entity_poly.type
_entity_poly.pdbx_seq_one_letter_code
_entity_poly.pdbx_strand_id
1 'polypeptide(L)'
;MGQGDGQDESGGEGGSQAGSTGSRKLIDLRDCLTDSPRFRHRLADHEAEVVDLESKLEKVVTSCDRMVNNGQAYVEACRSFSSCVRELAGHFHNNSVVEQSLRRFYDTLAEVQSFHSILFDQAQRSVHSALRSFLTGELKKVKDMKKTFHKVSEELNSAVHRSAHAPKSKPQEAEELSSQLANIQTQFSHTAIDYGYHINAVSCHKGHHLLNHLLSYMRAQYTFFHQGYDLLREFDPYMRHVLSQVDELQKAAEEDISSMNSRHNLVIPQHLKDGSPEQPLRPMDNPAVAIELEGYLFKRSSGAFKSWNRRWFVLRNNQLCYQSEKTEELVVVVEDLRICTFKMAEDLERRFCFEVVTPMRSSMLQADSEALRKTWMTYLEGGIARALRISASNKKKDEHHELRVRTATLTRGRSPTPELSESPILGKKAGSLASL
;
A
#
# COMPACT_ATOMS: atom_id res chain seq x y z
N MET A 1 -39.15 -15.14 42.73
CA MET A 1 -39.40 -16.59 42.89
C MET A 1 -38.32 -17.32 42.12
N GLY A 2 -37.54 -18.17 42.79
CA GLY A 2 -36.55 -19.06 42.18
C GLY A 2 -35.09 -18.72 42.51
N GLN A 3 -34.63 -19.10 43.70
CA GLN A 3 -33.23 -19.36 44.04
C GLN A 3 -32.83 -20.77 43.58
N GLY A 4 -31.52 -21.00 43.41
CA GLY A 4 -30.86 -22.31 43.25
C GLY A 4 -29.49 -22.10 42.59
N ASP A 5 -28.42 -21.80 43.33
CA ASP A 5 -27.50 -22.73 44.03
C ASP A 5 -26.80 -23.76 43.12
N GLY A 6 -25.50 -23.50 42.88
CA GLY A 6 -24.37 -24.37 43.23
C GLY A 6 -24.16 -25.71 42.50
N GLN A 7 -23.01 -25.84 41.84
CA GLN A 7 -22.09 -27.01 41.79
C GLN A 7 -20.93 -26.62 40.82
N ASP A 8 -19.70 -26.37 41.26
CA ASP A 8 -18.66 -27.33 41.69
C ASP A 8 -18.52 -28.56 40.77
N GLU A 9 -17.61 -28.46 39.79
CA GLU A 9 -16.88 -29.61 39.25
C GLU A 9 -15.38 -29.35 39.39
N SER A 10 -14.83 -29.94 40.45
CA SER A 10 -13.44 -30.36 40.54
C SER A 10 -13.33 -31.77 39.96
N GLY A 11 -12.23 -32.08 39.28
CA GLY A 11 -11.91 -33.47 38.92
C GLY A 11 -11.17 -33.62 37.61
N GLY A 12 -9.85 -33.80 37.69
CA GLY A 12 -9.03 -34.11 36.53
C GLY A 12 -7.58 -34.36 36.89
N GLU A 13 -7.36 -35.20 37.91
CA GLU A 13 -6.06 -35.82 38.17
C GLU A 13 -5.55 -36.52 36.90
N GLY A 14 -4.46 -36.00 36.34
CA GLY A 14 -3.65 -36.65 35.32
C GLY A 14 -2.30 -37.07 35.88
N GLY A 15 -2.32 -37.86 36.94
CA GLY A 15 -1.15 -38.64 37.35
C GLY A 15 -0.90 -39.78 36.37
N SER A 16 0.37 -40.15 36.22
CA SER A 16 0.88 -41.33 35.51
C SER A 16 0.98 -41.23 33.98
N GLN A 17 2.19 -40.95 33.49
CA GLN A 17 3.18 -41.99 33.21
C GLN A 17 4.47 -41.29 32.80
N ALA A 18 5.45 -41.24 33.70
CA ALA A 18 6.83 -41.12 33.28
C ALA A 18 7.11 -42.33 32.39
N GLY A 19 7.03 -42.12 31.08
CA GLY A 19 7.22 -43.15 30.09
C GLY A 19 8.51 -43.89 30.38
N SER A 20 8.37 -45.21 30.50
CA SER A 20 9.45 -46.19 30.43
C SER A 20 10.58 -45.65 29.56
N THR A 21 11.65 -45.20 30.20
CA THR A 21 12.91 -44.92 29.52
C THR A 21 13.43 -46.27 29.08
N GLY A 22 13.05 -46.67 27.85
CA GLY A 22 13.53 -47.90 27.24
C GLY A 22 15.02 -48.02 27.50
N SER A 23 15.42 -49.13 28.13
CA SER A 23 16.76 -49.39 28.64
C SER A 23 17.80 -48.87 27.64
N ARG A 24 18.40 -47.72 27.94
CA ARG A 24 19.45 -47.13 27.10
C ARG A 24 20.61 -48.12 27.14
N LYS A 25 20.81 -48.85 26.06
CA LYS A 25 21.99 -49.70 25.89
C LYS A 25 23.19 -48.76 25.73
N LEU A 26 23.76 -48.29 26.84
CA LEU A 26 24.96 -47.48 26.84
C LEU A 26 26.19 -48.39 26.79
N ILE A 27 27.30 -47.84 26.27
CA ILE A 27 28.60 -48.51 26.32
C ILE A 27 29.12 -48.42 27.76
N ASP A 28 29.45 -49.55 28.38
CA ASP A 28 30.17 -49.54 29.67
C ASP A 28 31.61 -49.07 29.42
N LEU A 29 32.03 -48.02 30.12
CA LEU A 29 33.37 -47.45 30.00
C LEU A 29 34.47 -48.43 30.42
N ARG A 30 34.15 -49.41 31.29
CA ARG A 30 35.08 -50.48 31.65
C ARG A 30 35.34 -51.41 30.47
N ASP A 31 34.33 -51.66 29.64
CA ASP A 31 34.49 -52.49 28.45
C ASP A 31 35.39 -51.84 27.39
N CYS A 32 35.47 -50.49 27.36
CA CYS A 32 36.40 -49.75 26.50
C CYS A 32 37.87 -50.11 26.79
N LEU A 33 38.21 -50.39 28.06
CA LEU A 33 39.57 -50.77 28.46
C LEU A 33 39.92 -52.20 28.09
N THR A 34 38.91 -53.09 28.07
CA THR A 34 39.13 -54.51 27.72
C THR A 34 39.33 -54.74 26.24
N ASP A 35 38.93 -53.77 25.41
CA ASP A 35 38.93 -53.81 23.94
C ASP A 35 38.39 -55.13 23.34
N SER A 36 37.38 -55.71 23.98
CA SER A 36 36.87 -57.02 23.56
C SER A 36 36.18 -56.95 22.18
N PRO A 37 36.14 -58.06 21.42
CA PRO A 37 35.34 -58.11 20.18
C PRO A 37 33.86 -57.74 20.40
N ARG A 38 33.31 -58.05 21.59
CA ARG A 38 31.94 -57.66 21.97
C ARG A 38 31.78 -56.14 22.15
N PHE A 39 32.78 -55.47 22.72
CA PHE A 39 32.83 -54.01 22.77
C PHE A 39 32.88 -53.42 21.36
N ARG A 40 33.76 -53.93 20.48
CA ARG A 40 33.89 -53.46 19.09
C ARG A 40 32.59 -53.58 18.29
N HIS A 41 31.85 -54.67 18.44
CA HIS A 41 30.53 -54.82 17.79
C HIS A 41 29.52 -53.80 18.31
N ARG A 42 29.39 -53.63 19.64
CA ARG A 42 28.48 -52.61 20.20
C ARG A 42 28.86 -51.19 19.79
N LEU A 43 30.16 -50.90 19.73
CA LEU A 43 30.67 -49.62 19.26
C LEU A 43 30.24 -49.37 17.81
N ALA A 44 30.38 -50.37 16.94
CA ALA A 44 29.94 -50.29 15.55
C ALA A 44 28.41 -50.06 15.43
N ASP A 45 27.60 -50.70 16.27
CA ASP A 45 26.15 -50.47 16.30
C ASP A 45 25.81 -49.02 16.64
N HIS A 46 26.47 -48.44 17.66
CA HIS A 46 26.29 -47.04 18.04
C HIS A 46 26.82 -46.07 16.97
N GLU A 47 27.95 -46.38 16.33
CA GLU A 47 28.46 -45.60 15.21
C GLU A 47 27.47 -45.58 14.03
N ALA A 48 26.85 -46.72 13.71
CA ALA A 48 25.82 -46.80 12.68
C ALA A 48 24.58 -45.97 13.03
N GLU A 49 24.15 -46.00 14.29
CA GLU A 49 23.03 -45.18 14.78
C GLU A 49 23.34 -43.67 14.68
N VAL A 50 24.57 -43.25 15.02
CA VAL A 50 24.99 -41.84 14.89
C VAL A 50 24.97 -41.38 13.44
N VAL A 51 25.42 -42.22 12.50
CA VAL A 51 25.40 -41.91 11.06
C VAL A 51 23.97 -41.83 10.52
N ASP A 52 23.09 -42.74 10.92
CA ASP A 52 21.68 -42.69 10.53
C ASP A 52 20.96 -41.45 11.10
N LEU A 53 21.23 -41.13 12.36
CA LEU A 53 20.72 -39.92 13.00
C LEU A 53 21.18 -38.65 12.28
N GLU A 54 22.47 -38.56 11.93
CA GLU A 54 23.03 -37.44 11.18
C GLU A 54 22.29 -37.23 9.85
N SER A 55 22.14 -38.29 9.05
CA SER A 55 21.45 -38.21 7.76
C SER A 55 20.00 -37.75 7.89
N LYS A 56 19.30 -38.22 8.93
CA LYS A 56 17.92 -37.82 9.21
C LYS A 56 17.83 -36.36 9.65
N LEU A 57 18.71 -35.92 10.55
CA LEU A 57 18.77 -34.53 11.02
C LEU A 57 19.14 -33.57 9.88
N GLU A 58 20.07 -33.93 9.02
CA GLU A 58 20.40 -33.13 7.82
C GLU A 58 19.19 -32.94 6.92
N LYS A 59 18.41 -33.99 6.66
CA LYS A 59 17.16 -33.89 5.87
C LYS A 59 16.15 -32.95 6.52
N VAL A 60 16.01 -32.98 7.85
CA VAL A 60 15.12 -32.06 8.59
C VAL A 60 15.61 -30.61 8.46
N VAL A 61 16.91 -30.37 8.65
CA VAL A 61 17.52 -29.04 8.51
C VAL A 61 17.31 -28.50 7.10
N THR A 62 17.63 -29.26 6.05
CA THR A 62 17.44 -28.84 4.65
C THR A 62 15.96 -28.60 4.33
N SER A 63 15.05 -29.41 4.86
CA SER A 63 13.61 -29.22 4.65
C SER A 63 13.10 -27.96 5.36
N CYS A 64 13.58 -27.68 6.57
CA CYS A 64 13.27 -26.47 7.32
C CYS A 64 13.78 -25.22 6.60
N ASP A 65 15.02 -25.25 6.09
CA ASP A 65 15.60 -24.14 5.33
C ASP A 65 14.76 -23.81 4.10
N ARG A 66 14.38 -24.83 3.31
CA ARG A 66 13.49 -24.65 2.16
C ARG A 66 12.12 -24.11 2.55
N MET A 67 11.54 -24.59 3.65
CA MET A 67 10.26 -24.10 4.16
C MET A 67 10.36 -22.62 4.56
N VAL A 68 11.41 -22.21 5.27
CA VAL A 68 11.64 -20.83 5.68
C VAL A 68 11.84 -19.93 4.47
N ASN A 69 12.67 -20.33 3.50
CA ASN A 69 12.94 -19.54 2.30
C ASN A 69 11.66 -19.33 1.45
N ASN A 70 10.88 -20.39 1.23
CA ASN A 70 9.59 -20.29 0.54
C ASN A 70 8.59 -19.42 1.33
N GLY A 71 8.57 -19.57 2.65
CA GLY A 71 7.74 -18.75 3.54
C GLY A 71 8.08 -17.27 3.47
N GLN A 72 9.36 -16.91 3.46
CA GLN A 72 9.82 -15.53 3.31
C GLN A 72 9.45 -14.95 1.94
N ALA A 73 9.59 -15.72 0.86
CA ALA A 73 9.14 -15.31 -0.47
C ALA A 73 7.63 -15.07 -0.52
N TYR A 74 6.84 -15.91 0.15
CA TYR A 74 5.39 -15.71 0.30
C TYR A 74 5.05 -14.42 1.05
N VAL A 75 5.72 -14.15 2.17
CA VAL A 75 5.52 -12.91 2.94
C VAL A 75 5.85 -11.68 2.09
N GLU A 76 6.92 -11.74 1.30
CA GLU A 76 7.31 -10.64 0.42
C GLU A 76 6.29 -10.39 -0.70
N ALA A 77 5.77 -11.46 -1.32
CA ALA A 77 4.67 -11.36 -2.27
C ALA A 77 3.42 -10.72 -1.64
N CYS A 78 3.10 -11.09 -0.40
CA CYS A 78 1.99 -10.49 0.34
C CYS A 78 2.23 -8.99 0.63
N ARG A 79 3.45 -8.59 0.99
CA ARG A 79 3.80 -7.17 1.18
C ARG A 79 3.63 -6.36 -0.11
N SER A 80 4.08 -6.91 -1.24
CA SER A 80 3.91 -6.29 -2.54
C SER A 80 2.43 -6.09 -2.87
N PHE A 81 1.61 -7.12 -2.68
CA PHE A 81 0.15 -7.03 -2.84
C PHE A 81 -0.47 -5.94 -1.94
N SER A 82 -0.12 -5.91 -0.64
CA SER A 82 -0.59 -4.85 0.27
C SER A 82 -0.18 -3.44 -0.18
N SER A 83 1.01 -3.27 -0.76
CA SER A 83 1.44 -1.98 -1.31
C SER A 83 0.58 -1.55 -2.50
N CYS A 84 0.21 -2.47 -3.39
CA CYS A 84 -0.70 -2.17 -4.49
C CYS A 84 -2.09 -1.77 -4.00
N VAL A 85 -2.61 -2.42 -2.94
CA VAL A 85 -3.88 -2.02 -2.31
C VAL A 85 -3.79 -0.61 -1.72
N ARG A 86 -2.66 -0.26 -1.10
CA ARG A 86 -2.41 1.09 -0.58
C ARG A 86 -2.36 2.15 -1.70
N GLU A 87 -1.71 1.85 -2.82
CA GLU A 87 -1.70 2.74 -3.99
C GLU A 87 -3.11 2.92 -4.58
N LEU A 88 -3.87 1.83 -4.68
CA LEU A 88 -5.27 1.87 -5.10
C LEU A 88 -6.12 2.74 -4.17
N ALA A 89 -5.91 2.67 -2.86
CA ALA A 89 -6.62 3.53 -1.91
C ALA A 89 -6.40 5.03 -2.23
N GLY A 90 -5.21 5.41 -2.69
CA GLY A 90 -4.89 6.78 -3.10
C GLY A 90 -5.70 7.28 -4.30
N HIS A 91 -6.14 6.39 -5.20
CA HIS A 91 -7.02 6.76 -6.31
C HIS A 91 -8.40 7.24 -5.83
N PHE A 92 -8.88 6.70 -4.71
CA PHE A 92 -10.20 6.99 -4.15
C PHE A 92 -10.18 8.15 -3.15
N HIS A 93 -9.23 9.09 -3.24
CA HIS A 93 -9.14 10.23 -2.31
C HIS A 93 -10.41 11.11 -2.23
N ASN A 94 -11.25 11.09 -3.28
CA ASN A 94 -12.55 11.78 -3.29
C ASN A 94 -13.69 10.97 -2.67
N ASN A 95 -13.48 9.68 -2.39
CA ASN A 95 -14.43 8.78 -1.77
C ASN A 95 -13.86 8.27 -0.44
N SER A 96 -14.14 9.02 0.62
CA SER A 96 -13.60 8.76 1.97
C SER A 96 -13.94 7.37 2.50
N VAL A 97 -15.12 6.83 2.17
CA VAL A 97 -15.55 5.50 2.60
C VAL A 97 -14.66 4.42 1.98
N VAL A 98 -14.43 4.50 0.67
CA VAL A 98 -13.58 3.53 -0.05
C VAL A 98 -12.12 3.65 0.36
N GLU A 99 -11.59 4.88 0.44
CA GLU A 99 -10.20 5.11 0.88
C GLU A 99 -9.94 4.55 2.28
N GLN A 100 -10.82 4.87 3.26
CA GLN A 100 -10.65 4.41 4.64
C GLN A 100 -10.78 2.89 4.76
N SER A 101 -11.71 2.27 4.01
CA SER A 101 -11.89 0.82 3.97
C SER A 101 -10.64 0.10 3.46
N LEU A 102 -10.12 0.54 2.31
CA LEU A 102 -8.88 -0.01 1.74
C LEU A 102 -7.69 0.22 2.67
N ARG A 103 -7.64 1.38 3.35
CA ARG A 103 -6.58 1.70 4.32
C ARG A 103 -6.54 0.69 5.46
N ARG A 104 -7.68 0.46 6.11
CA ARG A 104 -7.79 -0.51 7.20
C ARG A 104 -7.47 -1.93 6.74
N PHE A 105 -7.88 -2.33 5.53
CA PHE A 105 -7.55 -3.65 5.00
C PHE A 105 -6.05 -3.86 4.82
N TYR A 106 -5.34 -2.93 4.18
CA TYR A 106 -3.90 -3.14 3.97
C TYR A 106 -3.11 -3.05 5.28
N ASP A 107 -3.54 -2.24 6.26
CA ASP A 107 -2.92 -2.17 7.59
C ASP A 107 -3.05 -3.50 8.33
N THR A 108 -4.24 -4.10 8.37
CA THR A 108 -4.46 -5.43 8.99
C THR A 108 -3.69 -6.53 8.25
N LEU A 109 -3.63 -6.49 6.92
CA LEU A 109 -2.82 -7.44 6.14
C LEU A 109 -1.31 -7.31 6.47
N ALA A 110 -0.82 -6.10 6.72
CA ALA A 110 0.57 -5.87 7.10
C ALA A 110 0.90 -6.47 8.50
N GLU A 111 -0.04 -6.41 9.45
CA GLU A 111 0.11 -7.10 10.74
C GLU A 111 0.16 -8.62 10.59
N VAL A 112 -0.72 -9.21 9.78
CA VAL A 112 -0.69 -10.66 9.49
C VAL A 112 0.66 -11.07 8.88
N GLN A 113 1.24 -10.24 8.01
CA GLN A 113 2.57 -10.47 7.42
C GLN A 113 3.70 -10.38 8.46
N SER A 114 3.55 -9.51 9.46
CA SER A 114 4.48 -9.41 10.60
C SER A 114 4.49 -10.72 11.40
N PHE A 115 3.32 -11.28 11.72
CA PHE A 115 3.23 -12.57 12.44
C PHE A 115 3.87 -13.72 11.67
N HIS A 116 3.66 -13.81 10.34
CA HIS A 116 4.35 -14.80 9.51
C HIS A 116 5.87 -14.63 9.55
N SER A 117 6.36 -13.39 9.51
CA SER A 117 7.80 -13.11 9.57
C SER A 117 8.42 -13.61 10.88
N ILE A 118 7.75 -13.36 12.01
CA ILE A 118 8.17 -13.83 13.33
C ILE A 118 8.17 -15.37 13.39
N LEU A 119 7.14 -16.02 12.84
CA LEU A 119 7.04 -17.48 12.81
C LEU A 119 8.22 -18.11 12.03
N PHE A 120 8.52 -17.60 10.83
CA PHE A 120 9.61 -18.14 10.02
C PHE A 120 10.99 -17.88 10.62
N ASP A 121 11.18 -16.71 11.23
CA ASP A 121 12.38 -16.38 11.98
C ASP A 121 12.57 -17.30 13.20
N GLN A 122 11.47 -17.63 13.90
CA GLN A 122 11.51 -18.60 14.98
C GLN A 122 11.77 -20.04 14.49
N ALA A 123 11.23 -20.45 13.34
CA ALA A 123 11.56 -21.72 12.71
C ALA A 123 13.06 -21.81 12.37
N GLN A 124 13.61 -20.73 11.81
CA GLN A 124 15.02 -20.64 11.43
C GLN A 124 15.94 -20.76 12.65
N ARG A 125 15.60 -20.13 13.77
CA ARG A 125 16.40 -20.25 15.00
C ARG A 125 16.22 -21.59 15.71
N SER A 126 14.98 -21.96 16.00
CA SER A 126 14.67 -23.09 16.90
C SER A 126 14.88 -24.45 16.25
N VAL A 127 14.71 -24.57 14.93
CA VAL A 127 14.88 -25.83 14.20
C VAL A 127 16.15 -25.79 13.37
N HIS A 128 16.26 -24.89 12.39
CA HIS A 128 17.38 -24.90 11.45
C HIS A 128 18.73 -24.65 12.16
N SER A 129 18.90 -23.50 12.81
CA SER A 129 20.16 -23.11 13.47
C SER A 129 20.53 -24.07 14.61
N ALA A 130 19.57 -24.43 15.46
CA ALA A 130 19.83 -25.31 16.59
C ALA A 130 20.25 -26.73 16.17
N LEU A 131 19.54 -27.34 15.21
CA LEU A 131 19.90 -28.68 14.72
C LEU A 131 21.20 -28.65 13.90
N ARG A 132 21.45 -27.58 13.13
CA ARG A 132 22.73 -27.36 12.44
C ARG A 132 23.90 -27.24 13.42
N SER A 133 23.70 -26.53 14.54
CA SER A 133 24.68 -26.42 15.61
C SER A 133 24.99 -27.78 16.25
N PHE A 134 23.98 -28.59 16.51
CA PHE A 134 24.16 -29.96 17.02
C PHE A 134 24.96 -30.85 16.04
N LEU A 135 24.62 -30.81 14.74
CA LEU A 135 25.33 -31.54 13.68
C LEU A 135 26.81 -31.15 13.59
N THR A 136 27.06 -29.84 13.48
CA THR A 136 28.41 -29.29 13.29
C THR A 136 29.25 -29.26 14.56
N GLY A 137 28.62 -29.36 15.73
CA GLY A 137 29.24 -29.33 17.05
C GLY A 137 29.44 -30.72 17.65
N GLU A 138 28.38 -31.32 18.21
CA GLU A 138 28.48 -32.58 18.96
C GLU A 138 28.78 -33.77 18.04
N LEU A 139 28.07 -33.88 16.93
CA LEU A 139 28.23 -35.01 16.00
C LEU A 139 29.58 -34.99 15.28
N LYS A 140 30.05 -33.80 14.90
CA LYS A 140 31.39 -33.61 14.33
C LYS A 140 32.48 -34.03 15.31
N LYS A 141 32.37 -33.68 16.60
CA LYS A 141 33.33 -34.12 17.63
C LYS A 141 33.40 -35.65 17.74
N VAL A 142 32.27 -36.34 17.71
CA VAL A 142 32.24 -37.81 17.72
C VAL A 142 32.94 -38.39 16.48
N LYS A 143 32.72 -37.79 15.30
CA LYS A 143 33.41 -38.20 14.06
C LYS A 143 34.93 -37.99 14.11
N ASP A 144 35.38 -36.86 14.65
CA ASP A 144 36.81 -36.59 14.76
C ASP A 144 37.47 -37.49 15.82
N MET A 145 36.78 -37.75 16.94
CA MET A 145 37.23 -38.71 17.95
C MET A 145 37.30 -40.13 17.41
N LYS A 146 36.35 -40.54 16.55
CA LYS A 146 36.39 -41.84 15.85
C LYS A 146 37.68 -42.01 15.07
N LYS A 147 38.12 -40.98 14.32
CA LYS A 147 39.37 -41.03 13.54
C LYS A 147 40.58 -41.21 14.46
N THR A 148 40.65 -40.43 15.54
CA THR A 148 41.72 -40.54 16.54
C THR A 148 41.75 -41.93 17.18
N PHE A 149 40.58 -42.47 17.56
CA PHE A 149 40.46 -43.81 18.12
C PHE A 149 40.97 -44.90 17.16
N HIS A 150 40.59 -44.85 15.88
CA HIS A 150 41.08 -45.81 14.88
C HIS A 150 42.60 -45.72 14.71
N LYS A 151 43.15 -44.51 14.62
CA LYS A 151 44.60 -44.30 14.50
C LYS A 151 45.37 -44.89 15.70
N VAL A 152 44.96 -44.55 16.92
CA VAL A 152 45.62 -45.07 18.14
C VAL A 152 45.43 -46.58 18.27
N SER A 153 44.30 -47.11 17.82
CA SER A 153 44.05 -48.56 17.77
C SER A 153 45.00 -49.29 16.79
N GLU A 154 45.30 -48.71 15.63
CA GLU A 154 46.27 -49.27 14.67
C GLU A 154 47.71 -49.18 15.19
N GLU A 155 48.07 -48.07 15.84
CA GLU A 155 49.36 -47.88 16.51
C GLU A 155 49.56 -48.91 17.63
N LEU A 156 48.52 -49.19 18.42
CA LEU A 156 48.53 -50.22 19.46
C LEU A 156 48.77 -51.61 18.87
N ASN A 157 48.01 -51.99 17.84
CA ASN A 157 48.18 -53.29 17.17
C ASN A 157 49.61 -53.46 16.63
N SER A 158 50.15 -52.40 16.02
CA SER A 158 51.52 -52.39 15.51
C SER A 158 52.56 -52.50 16.63
N ALA A 159 52.36 -51.81 17.75
CA ALA A 159 53.24 -51.86 18.91
C ALA A 159 53.23 -53.23 19.60
N VAL A 160 52.06 -53.85 19.74
CA VAL A 160 51.91 -55.21 20.27
C VAL A 160 52.66 -56.20 19.39
N HIS A 161 52.52 -56.11 18.07
CA HIS A 161 53.23 -56.99 17.14
C HIS A 161 54.76 -56.81 17.24
N ARG A 162 55.26 -55.58 17.31
CA ARG A 162 56.70 -55.30 17.48
C ARG A 162 57.25 -55.82 18.80
N SER A 163 56.54 -55.58 19.90
CA SER A 163 56.91 -56.08 21.23
C SER A 163 56.93 -57.61 21.30
N ALA A 164 55.95 -58.28 20.68
CA ALA A 164 55.89 -59.73 20.63
C ALA A 164 57.05 -60.38 19.85
N HIS A 165 57.59 -59.68 18.84
CA HIS A 165 58.72 -60.14 18.03
C HIS A 165 60.08 -59.69 18.56
N ALA A 166 60.14 -59.09 19.76
CA ALA A 166 61.39 -58.62 20.34
C ALA A 166 62.39 -59.79 20.54
N PRO A 167 63.64 -59.65 20.09
CA PRO A 167 64.63 -60.72 20.17
C PRO A 167 65.04 -60.98 21.62
N LYS A 168 64.90 -62.24 22.08
CA LYS A 168 65.32 -62.68 23.43
C LYS A 168 66.83 -62.49 23.69
N SER A 169 67.64 -62.33 22.64
CA SER A 169 69.08 -62.13 22.72
C SER A 169 69.49 -60.71 23.14
N LYS A 170 68.58 -59.73 23.05
CA LYS A 170 68.85 -58.32 23.36
C LYS A 170 67.84 -57.78 24.37
N PRO A 171 68.06 -58.00 25.68
CA PRO A 171 67.09 -57.65 26.72
C PRO A 171 66.80 -56.14 26.80
N GLN A 172 67.78 -55.28 26.53
CA GLN A 172 67.62 -53.83 26.57
C GLN A 172 66.70 -53.31 25.45
N GLU A 173 66.80 -53.87 24.24
CA GLU A 173 65.92 -53.55 23.10
C GLU A 173 64.49 -54.04 23.36
N ALA A 174 64.33 -55.20 24.00
CA ALA A 174 63.02 -55.72 24.39
C ALA A 174 62.35 -54.87 25.49
N GLU A 175 63.13 -54.32 26.42
CA GLU A 175 62.63 -53.42 27.47
C GLU A 175 62.16 -52.08 26.89
N GLU A 176 62.91 -51.49 25.96
CA GLU A 176 62.51 -50.28 25.23
C GLU A 176 61.20 -50.46 24.46
N LEU A 177 61.06 -51.58 23.72
CA LEU A 177 59.82 -51.91 23.01
C LEU A 177 58.63 -52.14 23.96
N SER A 178 58.88 -52.71 25.14
CA SER A 178 57.86 -52.92 26.18
C SER A 178 57.41 -51.61 26.82
N SER A 179 58.34 -50.68 27.06
CA SER A 179 58.05 -49.32 27.55
C SER A 179 57.23 -48.51 26.53
N GLN A 180 57.61 -48.58 25.24
CA GLN A 180 56.84 -47.96 24.16
C GLN A 180 55.42 -48.55 24.06
N LEU A 181 55.28 -49.87 24.21
CA LEU A 181 53.96 -50.52 24.25
C LEU A 181 53.11 -50.02 25.43
N ALA A 182 53.68 -49.92 26.64
CA ALA A 182 52.96 -49.44 27.81
C ALA A 182 52.46 -47.99 27.65
N ASN A 183 53.27 -47.12 27.00
CA ASN A 183 52.87 -45.76 26.69
C ASN A 183 51.68 -45.73 25.71
N ILE A 184 51.74 -46.51 24.62
CA ILE A 184 50.67 -46.57 23.61
C ILE A 184 49.40 -47.20 24.20
N GLN A 185 49.51 -48.20 25.07
CA GLN A 185 48.37 -48.78 25.80
C GLN A 185 47.67 -47.76 26.71
N THR A 186 48.44 -46.90 27.38
CA THR A 186 47.90 -45.81 28.20
C THR A 186 47.16 -44.80 27.34
N GLN A 187 47.77 -44.38 26.22
CA GLN A 187 47.13 -43.46 25.27
C GLN A 187 45.84 -44.05 24.67
N PHE A 188 45.84 -45.33 24.31
CA PHE A 188 44.66 -46.05 23.85
C PHE A 188 43.56 -46.05 24.90
N SER A 189 43.90 -46.35 26.16
CA SER A 189 42.94 -46.40 27.27
C SER A 189 42.21 -45.07 27.46
N HIS A 190 42.95 -43.95 27.46
CA HIS A 190 42.35 -42.62 27.53
C HIS A 190 41.45 -42.33 26.32
N THR A 191 41.95 -42.59 25.11
CA THR A 191 41.21 -42.33 23.86
C THR A 191 39.94 -43.17 23.77
N ALA A 192 39.99 -44.44 24.18
CA ALA A 192 38.85 -45.36 24.16
C ALA A 192 37.76 -44.95 25.16
N ILE A 193 38.14 -44.51 26.36
CA ILE A 193 37.19 -43.99 27.36
C ILE A 193 36.56 -42.69 26.87
N ASP A 194 37.37 -41.74 26.38
CA ASP A 194 36.87 -40.45 25.88
C ASP A 194 35.90 -40.66 24.71
N TYR A 195 36.23 -41.57 23.80
CA TYR A 195 35.37 -41.89 22.67
C TYR A 195 34.04 -42.54 23.11
N GLY A 196 34.11 -43.53 23.99
CA GLY A 196 32.92 -44.17 24.56
C GLY A 196 32.03 -43.19 25.34
N TYR A 197 32.65 -42.28 26.09
CA TYR A 197 31.95 -41.20 26.79
C TYR A 197 31.19 -40.29 25.82
N HIS A 198 31.83 -39.83 24.75
CA HIS A 198 31.19 -38.93 23.78
C HIS A 198 30.04 -39.59 23.01
N ILE A 199 30.17 -40.88 22.66
CA ILE A 199 29.06 -41.65 22.06
C ILE A 199 27.88 -41.77 23.03
N ASN A 200 28.15 -42.08 24.29
CA ASN A 200 27.11 -42.16 25.31
C ASN A 200 26.45 -40.80 25.56
N ALA A 201 27.23 -39.71 25.57
CA ALA A 201 26.73 -38.35 25.72
C ALA A 201 25.74 -37.99 24.61
N VAL A 202 26.11 -38.21 23.33
CA VAL A 202 25.20 -38.00 22.20
C VAL A 202 23.95 -38.87 22.31
N SER A 203 24.09 -40.13 22.73
CA SER A 203 22.96 -41.04 22.92
C SER A 203 21.98 -40.58 24.01
N CYS A 204 22.49 -39.91 25.05
CA CYS A 204 21.68 -39.32 26.11
C CYS A 204 21.05 -37.97 25.70
N HIS A 205 21.76 -37.17 24.91
CA HIS A 205 21.36 -35.81 24.56
C HIS A 205 20.38 -35.74 23.39
N LYS A 206 20.55 -36.60 22.37
CA LYS A 206 19.80 -36.55 21.10
C LYS A 206 18.29 -36.40 21.27
N GLY A 207 17.68 -37.18 22.18
CA GLY A 207 16.22 -37.24 22.31
C GLY A 207 15.61 -35.96 22.88
N HIS A 208 16.16 -35.46 23.99
CA HIS A 208 15.57 -34.32 24.67
C HIS A 208 15.92 -32.99 23.98
N HIS A 209 17.11 -32.87 23.37
CA HIS A 209 17.45 -31.71 22.55
C HIS A 209 16.51 -31.60 21.34
N LEU A 210 16.33 -32.68 20.58
CA LEU A 210 15.42 -32.68 19.42
C LEU A 210 13.99 -32.31 19.83
N LEU A 211 13.49 -32.92 20.90
CA LEU A 211 12.14 -32.65 21.39
C LEU A 211 11.99 -31.19 21.85
N ASN A 212 12.97 -30.63 22.56
CA ASN A 212 12.93 -29.24 23.02
C ASN A 212 12.91 -28.25 21.85
N HIS A 213 13.71 -28.48 20.81
CA HIS A 213 13.76 -27.63 19.62
C HIS A 213 12.45 -27.67 18.83
N LEU A 214 11.90 -28.87 18.60
CA LEU A 214 10.61 -29.01 17.93
C LEU A 214 9.46 -28.47 18.77
N LEU A 215 9.49 -28.65 20.10
CA LEU A 215 8.50 -28.08 21.01
C LEU A 215 8.53 -26.55 20.98
N SER A 216 9.71 -25.93 20.92
CA SER A 216 9.85 -24.48 20.76
C SER A 216 9.18 -24.00 19.47
N TYR A 217 9.35 -24.74 18.36
CA TYR A 217 8.68 -24.42 17.10
C TYR A 217 7.16 -24.63 17.17
N MET A 218 6.68 -25.70 17.79
CA MET A 218 5.24 -25.93 17.98
C MET A 218 4.59 -24.84 18.84
N ARG A 219 5.29 -24.34 19.86
CA ARG A 219 4.84 -23.17 20.63
C ARG A 219 4.77 -21.91 19.77
N ALA A 220 5.74 -21.70 18.88
CA ALA A 220 5.72 -20.59 17.93
C ALA A 220 4.53 -20.66 16.96
N GLN A 221 4.21 -21.86 16.45
CA GLN A 221 3.02 -22.11 15.65
C GLN A 221 1.74 -21.77 16.41
N TYR A 222 1.62 -22.25 17.65
CA TYR A 222 0.49 -21.93 18.52
C TYR A 222 0.32 -20.41 18.68
N THR A 223 1.39 -19.69 19.00
CA THR A 223 1.36 -18.23 19.16
C THR A 223 0.96 -17.54 17.86
N PHE A 224 1.49 -17.97 16.71
CA PHE A 224 1.14 -17.41 15.40
C PHE A 224 -0.38 -17.51 15.12
N PHE A 225 -0.96 -18.71 15.27
CA PHE A 225 -2.39 -18.90 15.03
C PHE A 225 -3.25 -18.14 16.03
N HIS A 226 -2.85 -18.10 17.30
CA HIS A 226 -3.58 -17.36 18.34
C HIS A 226 -3.59 -15.86 18.06
N GLN A 227 -2.43 -15.28 17.75
CA GLN A 227 -2.32 -13.85 17.40
C GLN A 227 -3.10 -13.51 16.13
N GLY A 228 -3.03 -14.37 15.11
CA GLY A 228 -3.80 -14.18 13.88
C GLY A 228 -5.31 -14.27 14.11
N TYR A 229 -5.77 -15.21 14.94
CA TYR A 229 -7.18 -15.33 15.30
C TYR A 229 -7.67 -14.12 16.08
N ASP A 230 -6.94 -13.68 17.11
CA ASP A 230 -7.32 -12.52 17.91
C ASP A 230 -7.44 -11.26 17.04
N LEU A 231 -6.44 -11.02 16.17
CA LEU A 231 -6.45 -9.89 15.23
C LEU A 231 -7.68 -9.92 14.33
N LEU A 232 -7.96 -11.05 13.67
CA LEU A 232 -9.09 -11.14 12.74
C LEU A 232 -10.43 -11.10 13.46
N ARG A 233 -10.51 -11.63 14.69
CA ARG A 233 -11.71 -11.53 15.53
C ARG A 233 -12.00 -10.07 15.93
N GLU A 234 -10.98 -9.31 16.28
CA GLU A 234 -11.11 -7.87 16.59
C GLU A 234 -11.45 -7.05 15.34
N PHE A 235 -11.02 -7.50 14.17
CA PHE A 235 -11.31 -6.86 12.88
C PHE A 235 -12.71 -7.18 12.32
N ASP A 236 -13.32 -8.30 12.72
CA ASP A 236 -14.62 -8.76 12.21
C ASP A 236 -15.77 -7.73 12.29
N PRO A 237 -15.97 -6.98 13.41
CA PRO A 237 -16.99 -5.93 13.45
C PRO A 237 -16.79 -4.85 12.38
N TYR A 238 -15.54 -4.51 12.07
CA TYR A 238 -15.23 -3.54 11.02
C TYR A 238 -15.55 -4.10 9.63
N MET A 239 -15.24 -5.37 9.36
CA MET A 239 -15.60 -6.01 8.08
C MET A 239 -17.12 -6.01 7.86
N ARG A 240 -17.91 -6.26 8.91
CA ARG A 240 -19.38 -6.17 8.83
C ARG A 240 -19.86 -4.74 8.59
N HIS A 241 -19.20 -3.74 9.19
CA HIS A 241 -19.49 -2.34 8.90
C HIS A 241 -19.20 -2.00 7.42
N VAL A 242 -18.04 -2.40 6.89
CA VAL A 242 -17.70 -2.20 5.47
C VAL A 242 -18.70 -2.89 4.55
N LEU A 243 -19.20 -4.09 4.91
CA LEU A 243 -20.25 -4.76 4.16
C LEU A 243 -21.51 -3.91 4.05
N SER A 244 -21.96 -3.28 5.14
CA SER A 244 -23.08 -2.33 5.12
C SER A 244 -22.78 -1.12 4.23
N GLN A 245 -21.55 -0.59 4.27
CA GLN A 245 -21.16 0.53 3.41
C GLN A 245 -21.20 0.15 1.93
N VAL A 246 -20.84 -1.09 1.57
CA VAL A 246 -20.92 -1.61 0.20
C VAL A 246 -22.38 -1.65 -0.26
N ASP A 247 -23.29 -2.15 0.57
CA ASP A 247 -24.73 -2.18 0.25
C ASP A 247 -25.31 -0.77 0.04
N GLU A 248 -24.89 0.21 0.84
CA GLU A 248 -25.30 1.61 0.69
C GLU A 248 -24.76 2.22 -0.62
N LEU A 249 -23.49 1.99 -0.93
CA LEU A 249 -22.88 2.46 -2.19
C LEU A 249 -23.54 1.82 -3.41
N GLN A 250 -23.91 0.54 -3.32
CA GLN A 250 -24.62 -0.15 -4.40
C GLN A 250 -26.01 0.46 -4.63
N LYS A 251 -26.79 0.69 -3.57
CA LYS A 251 -28.10 1.34 -3.68
C LYS A 251 -28.01 2.74 -4.27
N ALA A 252 -27.06 3.54 -3.79
CA ALA A 252 -26.83 4.88 -4.34
C ALA A 252 -26.50 4.83 -5.84
N ALA A 253 -25.63 3.90 -6.26
CA ALA A 253 -25.30 3.71 -7.66
C ALA A 253 -26.51 3.28 -8.51
N GLU A 254 -27.34 2.37 -8.00
CA GLU A 254 -28.57 1.93 -8.67
C GLU A 254 -29.58 3.09 -8.84
N GLU A 255 -29.75 3.92 -7.82
CA GLU A 255 -30.58 5.13 -7.86
C GLU A 255 -30.06 6.15 -8.88
N ASP A 256 -28.75 6.42 -8.88
CA ASP A 256 -28.11 7.33 -9.84
C ASP A 256 -28.25 6.83 -11.28
N ILE A 257 -28.02 5.53 -11.51
CA ILE A 257 -28.18 4.91 -12.84
C ILE A 257 -29.65 4.97 -13.27
N SER A 258 -30.60 4.69 -12.37
CA SER A 258 -32.04 4.74 -12.67
C SER A 258 -32.51 6.16 -12.99
N SER A 259 -32.07 7.14 -12.21
CA SER A 259 -32.31 8.57 -12.44
C SER A 259 -31.73 9.02 -13.78
N MET A 260 -30.49 8.61 -14.09
CA MET A 260 -29.82 8.91 -15.35
C MET A 260 -30.55 8.26 -16.54
N ASN A 261 -30.98 7.01 -16.43
CA ASN A 261 -31.75 6.31 -17.46
C ASN A 261 -33.11 6.98 -17.71
N SER A 262 -33.79 7.40 -16.64
CA SER A 262 -35.05 8.13 -16.74
C SER A 262 -34.87 9.45 -17.48
N ARG A 263 -33.82 10.21 -17.17
CA ARG A 263 -33.46 11.44 -17.90
C ARG A 263 -33.09 11.15 -19.35
N HIS A 264 -32.27 10.13 -19.61
CA HIS A 264 -31.87 9.72 -20.96
C HIS A 264 -33.09 9.46 -21.85
N ASN A 265 -34.11 8.77 -21.33
CA ASN A 265 -35.34 8.47 -22.06
C ASN A 265 -36.25 9.68 -22.31
N LEU A 266 -36.09 10.76 -21.53
CA LEU A 266 -36.91 11.98 -21.66
C LEU A 266 -36.28 13.04 -22.56
N VAL A 267 -34.95 13.13 -22.59
CA VAL A 267 -34.23 14.21 -23.30
C VAL A 267 -34.48 14.18 -24.80
N ILE A 268 -34.44 13.01 -25.44
CA ILE A 268 -34.62 12.89 -26.90
C ILE A 268 -36.07 13.19 -27.32
N PRO A 269 -37.11 12.60 -26.70
CA PRO A 269 -38.49 12.94 -27.05
C PRO A 269 -38.86 14.40 -26.75
N GLN A 270 -38.32 15.00 -25.69
CA GLN A 270 -38.51 16.43 -25.41
C GLN A 270 -37.86 17.29 -26.50
N HIS A 271 -36.61 16.99 -26.86
CA HIS A 271 -35.91 17.69 -27.94
C HIS A 271 -36.63 17.61 -29.29
N LEU A 272 -37.22 16.45 -29.62
CA LEU A 272 -37.99 16.27 -30.86
C LEU A 272 -39.37 16.96 -30.81
N LYS A 273 -40.01 17.05 -29.64
CA LYS A 273 -41.30 17.75 -29.44
C LYS A 273 -41.16 19.27 -29.57
N ASP A 274 -40.00 19.83 -29.21
CA ASP A 274 -39.69 21.25 -29.38
C ASP A 274 -39.43 21.66 -30.85
N GLY A 275 -39.56 20.71 -31.80
CA GLY A 275 -39.77 20.99 -33.22
C GLY A 275 -38.53 21.37 -34.03
N SER A 276 -37.32 21.26 -33.49
CA SER A 276 -36.09 21.61 -34.20
C SER A 276 -35.15 20.41 -34.35
N PRO A 277 -34.93 19.88 -35.57
CA PRO A 277 -33.78 19.00 -35.88
C PRO A 277 -32.44 19.75 -35.89
N GLU A 278 -32.45 21.05 -35.57
CA GLU A 278 -31.30 21.94 -35.53
C GLU A 278 -30.66 21.95 -34.12
N GLN A 279 -29.33 22.15 -34.03
CA GLN A 279 -28.67 22.30 -32.73
C GLN A 279 -29.27 23.52 -32.00
N PRO A 280 -29.90 23.32 -30.83
CA PRO A 280 -30.58 24.40 -30.14
C PRO A 280 -29.55 25.39 -29.63
N LEU A 281 -29.79 26.67 -29.93
CA LEU A 281 -29.11 27.74 -29.22
C LEU A 281 -29.49 27.64 -27.74
N ARG A 282 -28.56 27.97 -26.84
CA ARG A 282 -28.83 28.00 -25.41
C ARG A 282 -29.01 29.46 -24.97
N PRO A 283 -30.25 29.97 -24.86
CA PRO A 283 -30.52 31.18 -24.09
C PRO A 283 -30.15 30.91 -22.63
N MET A 284 -29.25 31.71 -22.08
CA MET A 284 -28.91 31.62 -20.65
C MET A 284 -29.86 32.56 -19.89
N ASP A 285 -30.76 31.98 -19.11
CA ASP A 285 -31.79 32.64 -18.28
C ASP A 285 -32.84 33.53 -19.00
N ASN A 286 -33.83 33.99 -18.23
CA ASN A 286 -35.00 34.74 -18.68
C ASN A 286 -34.63 35.85 -19.70
N PRO A 287 -35.09 35.77 -20.97
CA PRO A 287 -34.71 36.72 -22.03
C PRO A 287 -35.16 38.16 -21.75
N ALA A 288 -36.02 38.38 -20.74
CA ALA A 288 -36.37 39.71 -20.24
C ALA A 288 -35.25 40.40 -19.42
N VAL A 289 -34.25 39.65 -18.92
CA VAL A 289 -33.25 40.14 -17.94
C VAL A 289 -31.80 39.92 -18.39
N ALA A 290 -31.51 38.92 -19.21
CA ALA A 290 -30.17 38.61 -19.74
C ALA A 290 -30.24 38.41 -21.27
N ILE A 291 -29.38 39.10 -22.02
CA ILE A 291 -29.22 38.86 -23.46
C ILE A 291 -27.96 38.02 -23.60
N GLU A 292 -28.14 36.72 -23.36
CA GLU A 292 -27.07 35.74 -23.40
C GLU A 292 -27.43 34.62 -24.37
N LEU A 293 -26.50 34.28 -25.24
CA LEU A 293 -26.71 33.29 -26.29
C LEU A 293 -25.41 32.51 -26.55
N GLU A 294 -25.53 31.19 -26.56
CA GLU A 294 -24.41 30.31 -26.88
C GLU A 294 -24.78 29.34 -28.02
N GLY A 295 -23.83 29.08 -28.92
CA GLY A 295 -24.02 28.17 -30.05
C GLY A 295 -22.87 28.16 -31.05
N TYR A 296 -22.85 27.19 -31.95
CA TYR A 296 -21.84 27.11 -33.00
C TYR A 296 -22.11 28.10 -34.14
N LEU A 297 -21.04 28.75 -34.61
CA LEU A 297 -21.01 29.50 -35.87
C LEU A 297 -19.71 29.21 -36.61
N PHE A 298 -19.71 29.38 -37.93
CA PHE A 298 -18.49 29.39 -38.73
C PHE A 298 -17.93 30.81 -38.82
N LYS A 299 -16.65 30.98 -38.51
CA LYS A 299 -15.92 32.26 -38.67
C LYS A 299 -14.96 32.19 -39.85
N ARG A 300 -15.00 33.20 -40.71
CA ARG A 300 -14.00 33.36 -41.79
C ARG A 300 -12.67 33.84 -41.22
N SER A 301 -11.57 33.21 -41.67
CA SER A 301 -10.21 33.66 -41.36
C SER A 301 -9.92 35.00 -42.04
N SER A 302 -9.03 35.79 -41.44
CA SER A 302 -8.60 37.10 -41.94
C SER A 302 -7.28 37.08 -42.71
N GLY A 303 -6.68 35.89 -42.91
CA GLY A 303 -5.43 35.72 -43.66
C GLY A 303 -5.62 35.70 -45.18
N ALA A 304 -4.51 35.67 -45.93
CA ALA A 304 -4.51 35.60 -47.40
C ALA A 304 -5.30 34.38 -47.94
N PHE A 305 -5.31 33.28 -47.18
CA PHE A 305 -6.16 32.12 -47.41
C PHE A 305 -7.42 32.20 -46.55
N LYS A 306 -8.54 32.56 -47.19
CA LYS A 306 -9.86 32.63 -46.54
C LYS A 306 -10.38 31.20 -46.31
N SER A 307 -10.42 30.77 -45.05
CA SER A 307 -10.98 29.50 -44.62
C SER A 307 -12.06 29.74 -43.57
N TRP A 308 -13.01 28.83 -43.47
CA TRP A 308 -14.12 28.92 -42.51
C TRP A 308 -13.94 27.89 -41.41
N ASN A 309 -13.93 28.34 -40.17
CA ASN A 309 -13.68 27.48 -39.01
C ASN A 309 -14.88 27.52 -38.08
N ARG A 310 -15.37 26.34 -37.69
CA ARG A 310 -16.48 26.20 -36.74
C ARG A 310 -15.96 26.49 -35.33
N ARG A 311 -16.64 27.38 -34.60
CA ARG A 311 -16.27 27.77 -33.23
C ARG A 311 -17.54 27.88 -32.38
N TRP A 312 -17.42 27.65 -31.06
CA TRP A 312 -18.51 27.86 -30.12
C TRP A 312 -18.53 29.35 -29.73
N PHE A 313 -19.55 30.08 -30.15
CA PHE A 313 -19.69 31.50 -29.84
C PHE A 313 -20.51 31.70 -28.58
N VAL A 314 -20.11 32.68 -27.78
CA VAL A 314 -20.76 33.07 -26.53
C VAL A 314 -20.98 34.58 -26.56
N LEU A 315 -22.25 34.98 -26.55
CA LEU A 315 -22.68 36.36 -26.33
C LEU A 315 -23.02 36.51 -24.84
N ARG A 316 -22.19 37.23 -24.09
CA ARG A 316 -22.41 37.48 -22.66
C ARG A 316 -21.77 38.80 -22.26
N ASN A 317 -22.34 39.51 -21.26
CA ASN A 317 -21.74 40.71 -20.67
C ASN A 317 -21.34 41.80 -21.68
N ASN A 318 -22.16 42.03 -22.71
CA ASN A 318 -21.86 43.02 -23.77
C ASN A 318 -20.60 42.70 -24.59
N GLN A 319 -20.22 41.41 -24.65
CA GLN A 319 -19.10 40.90 -25.44
C GLN A 319 -19.55 39.72 -26.30
N LEU A 320 -18.91 39.59 -27.46
CA LEU A 320 -19.02 38.40 -28.29
C LEU A 320 -17.65 37.70 -28.30
N CYS A 321 -17.60 36.49 -27.77
CA CYS A 321 -16.40 35.67 -27.69
C CYS A 321 -16.59 34.37 -28.48
N TYR A 322 -15.50 33.69 -28.82
CA TYR A 322 -15.56 32.30 -29.26
C TYR A 322 -14.56 31.41 -28.52
N GLN A 323 -14.92 30.15 -28.36
CA GLN A 323 -14.06 29.08 -27.87
C GLN A 323 -13.68 28.15 -29.01
N SER A 324 -12.44 27.69 -29.00
CA SER A 324 -11.95 26.63 -29.89
C SER A 324 -12.21 25.27 -29.24
N GLU A 325 -12.54 24.25 -30.02
CA GLU A 325 -12.72 22.88 -29.52
C GLU A 325 -11.51 22.33 -28.75
N LYS A 326 -10.32 22.87 -29.03
CA LYS A 326 -9.05 22.41 -28.43
C LYS A 326 -8.60 23.20 -27.20
N THR A 327 -9.26 24.32 -26.88
CA THR A 327 -8.81 25.21 -25.79
C THR A 327 -10.01 25.81 -25.07
N GLU A 328 -9.99 25.77 -23.74
CA GLU A 328 -11.05 26.37 -22.94
C GLU A 328 -11.03 27.91 -22.93
N GLU A 329 -9.97 28.53 -23.45
CA GLU A 329 -9.82 29.98 -23.53
C GLU A 329 -10.83 30.63 -24.49
N LEU A 330 -11.52 31.67 -23.99
CA LEU A 330 -12.44 32.50 -24.76
C LEU A 330 -11.68 33.62 -25.47
N VAL A 331 -11.73 33.61 -26.81
CA VAL A 331 -11.15 34.67 -27.63
C VAL A 331 -12.21 35.73 -27.92
N VAL A 332 -11.96 36.96 -27.49
CA VAL A 332 -12.87 38.09 -27.69
C VAL A 332 -12.88 38.51 -29.17
N VAL A 333 -14.06 38.48 -29.78
CA VAL A 333 -14.31 38.99 -31.14
C VAL A 333 -14.79 40.43 -31.10
N VAL A 334 -15.65 40.73 -30.13
CA VAL A 334 -16.18 42.07 -29.88
C VAL A 334 -16.07 42.36 -28.39
N GLU A 335 -15.29 43.37 -28.05
CA GLU A 335 -15.05 43.80 -26.66
C GLU A 335 -16.22 44.62 -26.08
N ASP A 336 -16.99 45.28 -26.93
CA ASP A 336 -18.14 46.11 -26.56
C ASP A 336 -19.15 46.16 -27.71
N LEU A 337 -20.38 45.66 -27.50
CA LEU A 337 -21.39 45.67 -28.56
C LEU A 337 -21.85 47.10 -28.93
N ARG A 338 -21.68 48.10 -28.06
CA ARG A 338 -22.10 49.50 -28.33
C ARG A 338 -21.40 50.11 -29.54
N ILE A 339 -20.21 49.61 -29.87
CA ILE A 339 -19.39 50.11 -30.97
C ILE A 339 -19.47 49.23 -32.22
N CYS A 340 -20.30 48.18 -32.21
CA CYS A 340 -20.42 47.27 -33.36
C CYS A 340 -21.71 47.51 -34.14
N THR A 341 -21.68 47.18 -35.43
CA THR A 341 -22.86 47.09 -36.28
C THR A 341 -22.92 45.70 -36.91
N PHE A 342 -24.12 45.14 -36.98
CA PHE A 342 -24.37 43.84 -37.61
C PHE A 342 -25.06 44.08 -38.94
N LYS A 343 -24.56 43.43 -39.99
CA LYS A 343 -25.13 43.55 -41.33
C LYS A 343 -25.35 42.19 -41.94
N MET A 344 -26.42 42.09 -42.71
CA MET A 344 -26.57 40.96 -43.63
C MET A 344 -25.45 41.03 -44.65
N ALA A 345 -24.67 39.95 -44.69
CA ALA A 345 -23.64 39.78 -45.68
C ALA A 345 -24.19 38.84 -46.75
N GLU A 346 -24.40 39.38 -47.95
CA GLU A 346 -24.59 38.57 -49.14
C GLU A 346 -23.19 38.10 -49.58
N ASP A 347 -22.72 37.01 -48.99
CA ASP A 347 -21.58 36.28 -49.53
C ASP A 347 -22.08 35.46 -50.73
N LEU A 348 -21.50 35.70 -51.92
CA LEU A 348 -21.89 35.04 -53.17
C LEU A 348 -21.64 33.51 -53.13
N GLU A 349 -20.81 33.03 -52.21
CA GLU A 349 -20.39 31.62 -52.14
C GLU A 349 -21.04 30.81 -51.00
N ARG A 350 -21.59 31.46 -49.97
CA ARG A 350 -22.13 30.75 -48.78
C ARG A 350 -23.44 31.33 -48.25
N ARG A 351 -24.37 30.43 -47.90
CA ARG A 351 -25.68 30.77 -47.32
C ARG A 351 -25.57 31.13 -45.84
N PHE A 352 -26.50 31.95 -45.38
CA PHE A 352 -26.73 32.32 -43.97
C PHE A 352 -25.58 33.08 -43.28
N CYS A 353 -24.81 33.83 -44.08
CA CYS A 353 -23.74 34.69 -43.59
C CYS A 353 -24.25 36.02 -43.03
N PHE A 354 -23.51 36.57 -42.08
CA PHE A 354 -23.67 37.92 -41.55
C PHE A 354 -22.30 38.48 -41.13
N GLU A 355 -22.17 39.79 -41.11
CA GLU A 355 -20.92 40.46 -40.80
C GLU A 355 -21.05 41.29 -39.51
N VAL A 356 -20.06 41.12 -38.64
CA VAL A 356 -19.88 41.89 -37.41
C VAL A 356 -18.81 42.94 -37.66
N VAL A 357 -19.22 44.20 -37.78
CA VAL A 357 -18.31 45.31 -38.07
C VAL A 357 -18.06 46.09 -36.79
N THR A 358 -16.80 46.13 -36.37
CA THR A 358 -16.28 47.01 -35.31
C THR A 358 -15.32 48.03 -35.93
N PRO A 359 -14.99 49.15 -35.24
CA PRO A 359 -14.08 50.15 -35.79
C PRO A 359 -12.69 49.60 -36.14
N MET A 360 -12.25 48.54 -35.43
CA MET A 360 -10.93 47.95 -35.58
C MET A 360 -10.90 46.69 -36.45
N ARG A 361 -12.02 45.96 -36.54
CA ARG A 361 -12.09 44.65 -37.20
C ARG A 361 -13.45 44.43 -37.83
N SER A 362 -13.47 43.73 -38.98
CA SER A 362 -14.68 43.12 -39.51
C SER A 362 -14.56 41.60 -39.48
N SER A 363 -15.56 40.92 -38.90
CA SER A 363 -15.61 39.46 -38.80
C SER A 363 -16.83 38.90 -39.51
N MET A 364 -16.61 38.03 -40.49
CA MET A 364 -17.69 37.35 -41.20
C MET A 364 -18.03 36.03 -40.51
N LEU A 365 -19.31 35.86 -40.18
CA LEU A 365 -19.86 34.72 -39.48
C LEU A 365 -20.94 34.05 -40.32
N GLN A 366 -21.13 32.75 -40.14
CA GLN A 366 -22.14 31.96 -40.84
C GLN A 366 -22.84 31.03 -39.85
N ALA A 367 -24.18 31.03 -39.88
CA ALA A 367 -25.01 30.11 -39.11
C ALA A 367 -25.40 28.87 -39.94
N ASP A 368 -25.83 27.81 -39.26
CA ASP A 368 -26.18 26.53 -39.90
C ASP A 368 -27.55 26.58 -40.61
N SER A 369 -28.44 27.52 -40.23
CA SER A 369 -29.76 27.73 -40.83
C SER A 369 -30.15 29.20 -40.89
N GLU A 370 -31.17 29.53 -41.69
CA GLU A 370 -31.74 30.88 -41.71
C GLU A 370 -32.39 31.25 -40.37
N ALA A 371 -33.03 30.29 -39.70
CA ALA A 371 -33.64 30.47 -38.40
C ALA A 371 -32.58 30.82 -37.34
N LEU A 372 -31.48 30.04 -37.27
CA LEU A 372 -30.35 30.32 -36.39
C LEU A 372 -29.71 31.67 -36.68
N ARG A 373 -29.51 32.02 -37.96
CA ARG A 373 -29.00 33.35 -38.35
C ARG A 373 -29.89 34.48 -37.83
N LYS A 374 -31.21 34.36 -38.02
CA LYS A 374 -32.18 35.36 -37.54
C LYS A 374 -32.11 35.48 -36.02
N THR A 375 -32.10 34.37 -35.30
CA THR A 375 -31.98 34.36 -33.84
C THR A 375 -30.68 35.01 -33.36
N TRP A 376 -29.53 34.63 -33.93
CA TRP A 376 -28.24 35.27 -33.61
C TRP A 376 -28.28 36.77 -33.84
N MET A 377 -28.81 37.22 -34.98
CA MET A 377 -28.95 38.66 -35.25
C MET A 377 -29.86 39.37 -34.26
N THR A 378 -31.04 38.82 -33.96
CA THR A 378 -31.97 39.43 -32.99
C THR A 378 -31.34 39.58 -31.60
N TYR A 379 -30.60 38.57 -31.13
CA TYR A 379 -29.89 38.65 -29.85
C TYR A 379 -28.75 39.66 -29.88
N LEU A 380 -28.00 39.74 -30.97
CA LEU A 380 -26.91 40.70 -31.14
C LEU A 380 -27.45 42.15 -31.18
N GLU A 381 -28.51 42.41 -31.94
CA GLU A 381 -29.19 43.71 -32.01
C GLU A 381 -29.81 44.11 -30.66
N GLY A 382 -30.46 43.16 -29.99
CA GLY A 382 -30.97 43.35 -28.63
C GLY A 382 -29.85 43.68 -27.64
N GLY A 383 -28.70 43.00 -27.76
CA GLY A 383 -27.50 43.22 -26.98
C GLY A 383 -26.98 44.65 -27.11
N ILE A 384 -26.87 45.15 -28.35
CA ILE A 384 -26.52 46.55 -28.62
C ILE A 384 -27.54 47.49 -27.97
N ALA A 385 -28.84 47.30 -28.25
CA ALA A 385 -29.89 48.19 -27.77
C ALA A 385 -29.90 48.29 -26.24
N ARG A 386 -29.68 47.15 -25.55
CA ARG A 386 -29.52 47.10 -24.10
C ARG A 386 -28.27 47.84 -23.63
N ALA A 387 -27.11 47.58 -24.22
CA ALA A 387 -25.86 48.21 -23.82
C ALA A 387 -25.90 49.74 -24.00
N LEU A 388 -26.55 50.22 -25.07
CA LEU A 388 -26.82 51.64 -25.30
C LEU A 388 -27.78 52.21 -24.25
N ARG A 389 -28.89 51.53 -23.92
CA ARG A 389 -29.83 51.97 -22.87
C ARG A 389 -29.17 52.07 -21.49
N ILE A 390 -28.36 51.09 -21.12
CA ILE A 390 -27.60 51.10 -19.85
C ILE A 390 -26.62 52.28 -19.83
N SER A 391 -25.91 52.54 -20.93
CA SER A 391 -25.01 53.69 -21.02
C SER A 391 -25.73 55.04 -20.91
N ALA A 392 -26.93 55.17 -21.50
CA ALA A 392 -27.76 56.37 -21.41
C ALA A 392 -28.34 56.56 -20.00
N SER A 393 -28.73 55.47 -19.33
CA SER A 393 -29.20 55.52 -17.94
C SER A 393 -28.08 55.88 -16.96
N ASN A 394 -26.86 55.41 -17.19
CA ASN A 394 -25.71 55.79 -16.37
C ASN A 394 -25.33 57.26 -16.58
N LYS A 395 -25.30 57.76 -17.82
CA LYS A 395 -25.11 59.20 -18.10
C LYS A 395 -26.13 60.09 -17.39
N LYS A 396 -27.42 59.70 -17.37
CA LYS A 396 -28.47 60.44 -16.63
C LYS A 396 -28.29 60.40 -15.11
N LYS A 397 -27.78 59.30 -14.56
CA LYS A 397 -27.46 59.18 -13.13
C LYS A 397 -26.24 60.04 -12.76
N ASP A 398 -25.24 60.07 -13.64
CA ASP A 398 -24.04 60.90 -13.48
C ASP A 398 -24.41 62.38 -13.58
N GLU A 399 -25.25 62.78 -14.54
CA GLU A 399 -25.78 64.16 -14.65
C GLU A 399 -26.65 64.53 -13.43
N HIS A 400 -27.49 63.62 -12.93
CA HIS A 400 -28.29 63.87 -11.73
C HIS A 400 -27.44 63.92 -10.45
N HIS A 401 -26.33 63.18 -10.40
CA HIS A 401 -25.34 63.27 -9.34
C HIS A 401 -24.57 64.61 -9.43
N GLU A 402 -24.16 65.03 -10.63
CA GLU A 402 -23.51 66.32 -10.87
C GLU A 402 -24.44 67.50 -10.53
N LEU A 403 -25.72 67.40 -10.88
CA LEU A 403 -26.76 68.35 -10.50
C LEU A 403 -26.93 68.40 -8.97
N ARG A 404 -27.02 67.26 -8.26
CA ARG A 404 -27.04 67.22 -6.78
C ARG A 404 -25.79 67.85 -6.15
N VAL A 405 -24.62 67.62 -6.72
CA VAL A 405 -23.35 68.20 -6.25
C VAL A 405 -23.34 69.71 -6.47
N ARG A 406 -23.80 70.20 -7.63
CA ARG A 406 -23.94 71.64 -7.94
C ARG A 406 -24.98 72.34 -7.08
N THR A 407 -26.12 71.71 -6.79
CA THR A 407 -27.14 72.25 -5.88
C THR A 407 -26.59 72.36 -4.45
N ALA A 408 -25.78 71.39 -4.00
CA ALA A 408 -25.13 71.43 -2.70
C ALA A 408 -24.01 72.49 -2.59
N THR A 409 -23.38 72.88 -3.70
CA THR A 409 -22.37 73.96 -3.72
C THR A 409 -22.99 75.36 -3.70
N LEU A 410 -24.18 75.54 -4.30
CA LEU A 410 -24.92 76.81 -4.29
C LEU A 410 -25.48 77.20 -2.92
N THR A 411 -25.70 76.24 -2.01
CA THR A 411 -26.21 76.50 -0.66
C THR A 411 -25.14 76.80 0.40
N ARG A 412 -23.85 76.78 0.04
CA ARG A 412 -22.74 76.97 1.00
C ARG A 412 -21.98 78.27 0.75
N GLY A 413 -22.71 79.39 0.81
CA GLY A 413 -22.16 80.74 0.85
C GLY A 413 -22.43 81.43 2.18
N ARG A 414 -21.89 80.90 3.29
CA ARG A 414 -21.69 81.67 4.53
C ARG A 414 -20.64 81.01 5.41
N SER A 415 -19.48 81.65 5.52
CA SER A 415 -18.46 81.38 6.56
C SER A 415 -18.92 82.00 7.90
N PRO A 416 -18.40 81.51 9.05
CA PRO A 416 -17.09 81.98 9.53
C PRO A 416 -16.14 80.89 10.04
N THR A 417 -14.87 81.27 10.02
CA THR A 417 -13.61 80.69 10.56
C THR A 417 -13.45 80.96 12.08
N PRO A 418 -12.32 80.62 12.73
CA PRO A 418 -11.68 79.30 12.92
C PRO A 418 -11.19 79.10 14.39
N GLU A 419 -10.36 78.07 14.64
CA GLU A 419 -9.47 77.78 15.80
C GLU A 419 -9.73 76.37 16.37
N LEU A 420 -8.76 75.52 16.71
CA LEU A 420 -7.30 75.52 16.59
C LEU A 420 -6.87 74.04 16.59
N SER A 421 -5.78 73.77 15.88
CA SER A 421 -5.08 72.50 15.76
C SER A 421 -4.43 72.04 17.07
N GLU A 422 -4.33 70.73 17.28
CA GLU A 422 -3.04 70.08 17.57
C GLU A 422 -3.13 68.55 17.38
N SER A 423 -2.11 68.02 16.72
CA SER A 423 -1.75 66.59 16.61
C SER A 423 -0.44 66.41 17.39
N PRO A 424 0.22 65.24 17.37
CA PRO A 424 -0.18 63.86 17.70
C PRO A 424 0.80 63.29 18.76
N ILE A 425 0.73 61.98 19.07
CA ILE A 425 1.87 61.02 19.13
C ILE A 425 1.58 59.82 20.06
N LEU A 426 1.83 58.63 19.48
CA LEU A 426 2.18 57.30 20.00
C LEU A 426 2.08 56.99 21.51
N GLY A 427 1.57 55.79 21.81
CA GLY A 427 2.05 55.05 22.98
C GLY A 427 1.27 53.80 23.40
N LYS A 428 1.62 52.66 22.80
CA LYS A 428 1.78 51.31 23.42
C LYS A 428 0.85 50.81 24.55
N LYS A 429 0.45 49.54 24.33
CA LYS A 429 0.50 48.35 25.23
C LYS A 429 -0.76 47.90 26.00
N ALA A 430 -1.11 46.65 25.67
CA ALA A 430 -1.27 45.47 26.54
C ALA A 430 -2.61 45.21 27.27
N GLY A 431 -2.96 43.92 27.30
CA GLY A 431 -4.07 43.31 28.06
C GLY A 431 -4.91 42.40 27.16
N SER A 432 -4.60 41.12 26.89
CA SER A 432 -4.45 39.95 27.78
C SER A 432 -5.79 39.25 28.11
N LEU A 433 -5.74 37.91 27.96
CA LEU A 433 -6.59 36.82 28.51
C LEU A 433 -7.90 36.50 27.77
N ALA A 434 -7.99 35.33 27.10
CA ALA A 434 -8.13 33.94 27.59
C ALA A 434 -9.61 33.57 27.75
N SER A 435 -10.12 32.58 27.01
CA SER A 435 -10.30 31.16 27.40
C SER A 435 -11.36 30.61 26.43
N LEU A 436 -11.49 29.34 26.07
CA LEU A 436 -10.91 28.06 26.45
C LEU A 436 -11.13 27.12 25.25
#